data_AF-A0A6L4ZKV9-F1
#
_entry.id   AF-A0A6L4ZKV9-F1
#
_cell.length_a   1.000
_cell.length_b   1.000
_cell.length_c   1.000
_cell.angle_alpha   90.00
_cell.angle_beta   90.00
_cell.angle_gamma   90.00
#
_symmetry.space_group_name_H-M   'P 1'
#
loop_
_entity.id
_entity.type
_entity.pdbx_description
1 polymer ?
#
loop_
_entity_poly.entity_id
_entity_poly.type
_entity_poly.pdbx_seq_one_letter_code
_entity_poly.pdbx_strand_id
1 'polypeptide(L)'
;MSFVGFSVRYCSWQLRYQRIIRIIDSKPSSDNKIIYQMSHHKPKLTIIMNQKITPYCWIKESAKRYVLLALVLIDMVLIAIFSYLDQSLRNQTTPQGIISFQLASSETKTKAIVDSWNAASRDTALFSLGLDYLFLFIYPLTLSLMCHLVASRIWQGQSFVSKLGSLLAWLVLLAGLLDAIENYSLLQILKFSDYIFWPILAKYCATAKFGLIGLAMLYVILAFTIGKLYVSKSSIE
;
A
#
# COMPACT_ATOMS: atom_id res chain seq x y z
N MET A 1 23.85 -17.16 18.60
CA MET A 1 22.56 -16.54 18.22
C MET A 1 22.57 -16.38 16.72
N SER A 2 21.95 -17.32 16.00
CA SER A 2 22.20 -17.55 14.58
C SER A 2 20.89 -17.45 13.79
N PHE A 3 20.83 -16.49 12.86
CA PHE A 3 19.73 -16.28 11.92
C PHE A 3 20.13 -16.87 10.55
N VAL A 4 20.00 -18.18 10.36
CA VAL A 4 20.10 -18.83 9.03
C VAL A 4 19.16 -20.03 9.02
N GLY A 5 17.98 -19.90 8.39
CA GLY A 5 16.99 -20.98 8.46
C GLY A 5 15.81 -20.96 7.49
N PHE A 6 15.80 -20.11 6.44
CA PHE A 6 14.64 -20.06 5.52
C PHE A 6 14.94 -20.22 4.02
N SER A 7 16.21 -20.35 3.62
CA SER A 7 16.58 -20.46 2.19
C SER A 7 16.70 -21.91 1.66
N VAL A 8 16.88 -22.91 2.52
CA VAL A 8 17.27 -24.26 2.07
C VAL A 8 16.10 -25.13 1.57
N ARG A 9 14.84 -24.80 1.90
CA ARG A 9 13.66 -25.62 1.50
C ARG A 9 13.11 -25.34 0.09
N TYR A 10 13.46 -24.21 -0.52
CA TYR A 10 13.01 -23.90 -1.89
C TYR A 10 13.88 -24.58 -2.97
N CYS A 11 15.16 -24.80 -2.70
CA CYS A 11 16.09 -25.42 -3.65
C CYS A 11 15.80 -26.92 -3.90
N SER A 12 15.28 -27.64 -2.90
CA SER A 12 14.93 -29.07 -3.05
C SER A 12 13.69 -29.31 -3.92
N TRP A 13 12.78 -28.34 -4.03
CA TRP A 13 11.56 -28.44 -4.84
C TRP A 13 11.85 -28.23 -6.33
N GLN A 14 12.74 -27.32 -6.68
CA GLN A 14 13.18 -27.09 -8.07
C GLN A 14 13.89 -28.31 -8.67
N LEU A 15 14.73 -28.99 -7.88
CA LEU A 15 15.44 -30.20 -8.32
C LEU A 15 14.52 -31.40 -8.52
N ARG A 16 13.47 -31.55 -7.69
CA ARG A 16 12.42 -32.56 -7.90
C ARG A 16 11.57 -32.27 -9.14
N TYR A 17 11.30 -31.01 -9.44
CA TYR A 17 10.54 -30.59 -10.62
C TYR A 17 11.31 -30.85 -11.94
N GLN A 18 12.63 -30.58 -11.98
CA GLN A 18 13.44 -30.88 -13.17
C GLN A 18 13.58 -32.38 -13.46
N ARG A 19 13.57 -33.24 -12.43
CA ARG A 19 13.52 -34.71 -12.63
C ARG A 19 12.20 -35.15 -13.25
N ILE A 20 11.08 -34.57 -12.84
CA ILE A 20 9.76 -34.92 -13.37
C ILE A 20 9.63 -34.47 -14.83
N ILE A 21 10.16 -33.30 -15.21
CA ILE A 21 10.18 -32.84 -16.61
C ILE A 21 11.01 -33.77 -17.51
N ARG A 22 12.18 -34.24 -17.06
CA ARG A 22 12.99 -35.20 -17.85
C ARG A 22 12.29 -36.55 -18.09
N ILE A 23 11.41 -36.97 -17.19
CA ILE A 23 10.60 -38.19 -17.34
C ILE A 23 9.44 -37.95 -18.31
N ILE A 24 8.94 -36.71 -18.41
CA ILE A 24 7.85 -36.32 -19.32
C ILE A 24 8.37 -36.10 -20.76
N ASP A 25 9.62 -35.64 -20.94
CA ASP A 25 10.24 -35.41 -22.25
C ASP A 25 10.76 -36.68 -22.94
N SER A 26 10.75 -37.84 -22.27
CA SER A 26 11.03 -39.12 -22.94
C SER A 26 9.83 -39.55 -23.81
N LYS A 27 10.09 -39.89 -25.08
CA LYS A 27 9.09 -40.30 -26.09
C LYS A 27 8.02 -41.24 -25.49
N PRO A 28 6.73 -41.03 -25.77
CA PRO A 28 5.66 -41.81 -25.17
C PRO A 28 5.67 -43.26 -25.69
N SER A 29 5.70 -44.23 -24.77
CA SER A 29 5.23 -45.60 -25.06
C SER A 29 3.69 -45.62 -25.09
N SER A 30 3.12 -46.63 -25.74
CA SER A 30 1.68 -46.78 -26.02
C SER A 30 0.76 -46.63 -24.80
N ASP A 31 1.29 -46.81 -23.59
CA ASP A 31 0.50 -46.91 -22.36
C ASP A 31 0.22 -45.54 -21.70
N ASN A 32 0.89 -44.47 -22.14
CA ASN A 32 0.83 -43.15 -21.49
C ASN A 32 -0.01 -42.10 -22.24
N LYS A 33 -0.89 -42.51 -23.16
CA LYS A 33 -1.77 -41.59 -23.92
C LYS A 33 -2.69 -40.74 -23.02
N ILE A 34 -3.16 -41.29 -21.90
CA ILE A 34 -4.07 -40.59 -20.97
C ILE A 34 -3.32 -39.49 -20.20
N ILE A 35 -2.06 -39.74 -19.79
CA ILE A 35 -1.22 -38.76 -19.09
C ILE A 35 -0.82 -37.60 -20.03
N TYR A 36 -0.54 -37.92 -21.29
CA TYR A 36 -0.22 -36.92 -22.31
C TYR A 36 -1.42 -35.99 -22.60
N GLN A 37 -2.64 -36.55 -22.67
CA GLN A 37 -3.88 -35.77 -22.84
C GLN A 37 -4.19 -34.86 -21.63
N MET A 38 -3.92 -35.31 -20.40
CA MET A 38 -4.06 -34.46 -19.21
C MET A 38 -3.02 -33.31 -19.17
N SER A 39 -1.82 -33.49 -19.73
CA SER A 39 -0.77 -32.46 -19.75
C SER A 39 -1.08 -31.24 -20.62
N HIS A 40 -2.01 -31.39 -21.57
CA HIS A 40 -2.44 -30.32 -22.48
C HIS A 40 -3.68 -29.57 -21.99
N HIS A 41 -4.24 -29.95 -20.84
CA HIS A 41 -5.24 -29.15 -20.11
C HIS A 41 -4.57 -28.08 -19.22
N LYS A 42 -3.76 -27.22 -19.86
CA LYS A 42 -2.98 -26.16 -19.21
C LYS A 42 -3.56 -24.73 -19.19
N PRO A 43 -4.83 -24.42 -19.52
CA PRO A 43 -5.26 -23.01 -19.39
C PRO A 43 -5.49 -22.60 -17.92
N LYS A 44 -5.89 -23.51 -17.02
CA LYS A 44 -6.24 -23.15 -15.63
C LYS A 44 -5.03 -23.01 -14.68
N LEU A 45 -3.96 -23.79 -14.83
CA LEU A 45 -2.83 -23.74 -13.89
C LEU A 45 -1.93 -22.52 -14.08
N THR A 46 -1.72 -22.09 -15.33
CA THR A 46 -0.83 -20.97 -15.67
C THR A 46 -1.39 -19.63 -15.22
N ILE A 47 -2.73 -19.48 -15.24
CA ILE A 47 -3.43 -18.28 -14.76
C ILE A 47 -3.32 -18.15 -13.23
N ILE A 48 -3.31 -19.27 -12.49
CA ILE A 48 -3.20 -19.28 -11.02
C ILE A 48 -1.78 -18.91 -10.53
N MET A 49 -0.75 -19.11 -11.35
CA MET A 49 0.65 -18.89 -10.93
C MET A 49 1.15 -17.47 -11.15
N ASN A 50 0.55 -16.69 -12.05
CA ASN A 50 1.03 -15.34 -12.38
C ASN A 50 0.40 -14.21 -11.52
N GLN A 51 -0.54 -14.54 -10.62
CA GLN A 51 -1.32 -13.58 -9.81
C GLN A 51 -1.00 -13.59 -8.29
N LYS A 52 0.01 -14.35 -7.83
CA LYS A 52 0.04 -14.81 -6.42
C LYS A 52 0.89 -14.04 -5.40
N ILE A 53 1.58 -12.95 -5.76
CA ILE A 53 2.33 -12.15 -4.76
C ILE A 53 1.55 -10.87 -4.46
N THR A 54 0.44 -11.04 -3.75
CA THR A 54 -0.35 -9.91 -3.22
C THR A 54 -0.34 -9.97 -1.70
N PRO A 55 -0.37 -8.81 -1.01
CA PRO A 55 -0.31 -8.77 0.46
C PRO A 55 -1.53 -9.42 1.13
N TYR A 56 -2.59 -9.71 0.37
CA TYR A 56 -3.89 -10.20 0.87
C TYR A 56 -4.23 -11.62 0.44
N CYS A 57 -3.23 -12.44 0.09
CA CYS A 57 -3.44 -13.83 -0.32
C CYS A 57 -4.03 -14.72 0.80
N TRP A 58 -3.89 -14.30 2.06
CA TRP A 58 -4.38 -14.99 3.25
C TRP A 58 -5.83 -14.62 3.64
N ILE A 59 -6.40 -13.55 3.06
CA ILE A 59 -7.79 -13.16 3.31
C ILE A 59 -8.71 -13.89 2.32
N LYS A 60 -9.77 -14.51 2.83
CA LYS A 60 -10.83 -15.13 2.00
C LYS A 60 -11.45 -14.09 1.05
N GLU A 61 -11.62 -14.45 -0.21
CA GLU A 61 -12.09 -13.52 -1.25
C GLU A 61 -13.47 -12.90 -0.95
N SER A 62 -14.38 -13.69 -0.36
CA SER A 62 -15.70 -13.22 0.07
C SER A 62 -15.65 -12.21 1.22
N ALA A 63 -14.62 -12.27 2.06
CA ALA A 63 -14.45 -11.39 3.21
C ALA A 63 -13.83 -10.03 2.85
N LYS A 64 -13.00 -9.96 1.80
CA LYS A 64 -12.24 -8.75 1.42
C LYS A 64 -13.11 -7.50 1.25
N ARG A 65 -14.34 -7.64 0.73
CA ARG A 65 -15.26 -6.50 0.57
C ARG A 65 -15.71 -5.92 1.92
N TYR A 66 -15.96 -6.77 2.90
CA TYR A 66 -16.40 -6.33 4.23
C TYR A 66 -15.23 -5.73 5.01
N VAL A 67 -14.03 -6.31 4.87
CA VAL A 67 -12.81 -5.74 5.41
C VAL A 67 -12.57 -4.35 4.83
N LEU A 68 -12.68 -4.20 3.50
CA LEU A 68 -12.54 -2.90 2.85
C LEU A 68 -13.58 -1.89 3.37
N LEU A 69 -14.86 -2.28 3.46
CA LEU A 69 -15.91 -1.39 3.96
C LEU A 69 -15.64 -0.95 5.40
N ALA A 70 -15.24 -1.86 6.27
CA ALA A 70 -14.88 -1.53 7.65
C ALA A 70 -13.70 -0.56 7.70
N LEU A 71 -12.62 -0.82 6.95
CA LEU A 71 -11.45 0.06 6.89
C LEU A 71 -11.78 1.46 6.36
N VAL A 72 -12.58 1.55 5.29
CA VAL A 72 -13.04 2.84 4.74
C VAL A 72 -13.87 3.62 5.76
N LEU A 73 -14.78 2.96 6.49
CA LEU A 73 -15.57 3.64 7.51
C LEU A 73 -14.68 4.17 8.64
N ILE A 74 -13.69 3.40 9.08
CA ILE A 74 -12.73 3.84 10.08
C ILE A 74 -11.90 5.02 9.56
N ASP A 75 -11.41 4.96 8.31
CA ASP A 75 -10.68 6.07 7.68
C ASP A 75 -11.53 7.34 7.62
N MET A 76 -12.79 7.25 7.22
CA MET A 76 -13.69 8.41 7.15
C MET A 76 -13.87 9.07 8.51
N VAL A 77 -13.99 8.27 9.58
CA VAL A 77 -14.08 8.79 10.95
C VAL A 77 -12.76 9.45 11.37
N LEU A 78 -11.62 8.81 11.13
CA LEU A 78 -10.30 9.38 11.47
C LEU A 78 -10.03 10.67 10.69
N ILE A 79 -10.32 10.72 9.39
CA ILE A 79 -10.20 11.92 8.56
C ILE A 79 -11.07 13.05 9.09
N ALA A 80 -12.30 12.77 9.54
CA ALA A 80 -13.17 13.77 10.14
C ALA A 80 -12.58 14.32 11.46
N ILE A 81 -12.02 13.44 12.30
CA ILE A 81 -11.34 13.84 13.55
C ILE A 81 -10.12 14.70 13.23
N PHE A 82 -9.25 14.28 12.31
CA PHE A 82 -8.09 15.09 11.90
C PHE A 82 -8.49 16.43 11.31
N SER A 83 -9.54 16.47 10.48
CA SER A 83 -10.05 17.72 9.89
C SER A 83 -10.57 18.69 10.95
N TYR A 84 -11.09 18.18 12.07
CA TYR A 84 -11.49 19.00 13.20
C TYR A 84 -10.28 19.51 13.98
N LEU A 85 -9.34 18.63 14.35
CA LEU A 85 -8.11 18.99 15.07
C LEU A 85 -7.23 19.98 14.29
N ASP A 86 -7.12 19.80 12.97
CA ASP A 86 -6.28 20.62 12.10
C ASP A 86 -6.74 22.10 12.04
N GLN A 87 -7.99 22.39 12.37
CA GLN A 87 -8.51 23.77 12.38
C GLN A 87 -7.75 24.66 13.37
N SER A 88 -7.37 24.15 14.55
CA SER A 88 -6.61 24.91 15.53
C SER A 88 -5.14 25.11 15.13
N LEU A 89 -4.67 24.38 14.11
CA LEU A 89 -3.32 24.47 13.59
C LEU A 89 -3.21 25.43 12.40
N ARG A 90 -4.33 25.90 11.84
CA ARG A 90 -4.34 26.78 10.67
C ARG A 90 -4.23 28.25 11.07
N ASN A 91 -3.25 28.93 10.50
CA ASN A 91 -3.08 30.38 10.63
C ASN A 91 -2.32 30.93 9.40
N GLN A 92 -1.88 32.18 9.46
CA GLN A 92 -1.16 32.82 8.34
C GLN A 92 0.20 32.14 8.01
N THR A 93 0.86 31.54 9.01
CA THR A 93 2.12 30.81 8.87
C THR A 93 1.91 29.36 8.44
N THR A 94 0.80 28.74 8.84
CA THR A 94 0.42 27.36 8.53
C THR A 94 -0.95 27.27 7.84
N PRO A 95 -1.10 27.76 6.60
CA PRO A 95 -2.40 27.79 5.92
C PRO A 95 -3.00 26.40 5.68
N GLN A 96 -2.15 25.36 5.64
CA GLN A 96 -2.56 23.95 5.49
C GLN A 96 -2.42 23.16 6.80
N GLY A 97 -2.35 23.84 7.94
CA GLY A 97 -2.26 23.21 9.27
C GLY A 97 -1.05 22.31 9.39
N ILE A 98 -1.27 21.06 9.80
CA ILE A 98 -0.20 20.07 10.00
C ILE A 98 0.59 19.80 8.71
N ILE A 99 -0.03 19.90 7.53
CA ILE A 99 0.67 19.68 6.25
C ILE A 99 1.73 20.76 6.01
N SER A 100 1.47 22.01 6.43
CA SER A 100 2.48 23.08 6.35
C SER A 100 3.71 22.74 7.22
N PHE A 101 3.49 22.08 8.36
CA PHE A 101 4.55 21.63 9.26
C PHE A 101 5.35 20.47 8.66
N GLN A 102 4.68 19.48 8.07
CA GLN A 102 5.30 18.34 7.37
C GLN A 102 6.25 18.79 6.23
N LEU A 103 5.95 19.92 5.57
CA LEU A 103 6.67 20.38 4.37
C LEU A 103 7.67 21.52 4.63
N ALA A 104 7.85 21.94 5.88
CA ALA A 104 8.66 23.10 6.26
C ALA A 104 10.13 23.03 5.80
N SER A 105 10.78 21.86 5.84
CA SER A 105 12.19 21.58 5.45
C SER A 105 13.33 22.36 6.10
N SER A 106 13.08 23.46 6.78
CA SER A 106 14.14 24.23 7.43
C SER A 106 13.82 24.48 8.89
N GLU A 107 14.86 24.58 9.69
CA GLU A 107 14.77 24.93 11.11
C GLU A 107 14.03 26.25 11.30
N THR A 108 14.39 27.30 10.56
CA THR A 108 13.74 28.61 10.65
C THR A 108 12.24 28.58 10.36
N LYS A 109 11.81 27.87 9.31
CA LYS A 109 10.38 27.75 8.97
C LYS A 109 9.63 26.95 10.02
N THR A 110 10.23 25.86 10.46
CA THR A 110 9.66 24.96 11.46
C THR A 110 9.49 25.68 12.80
N LYS A 111 10.50 26.44 13.22
CA LYS A 111 10.43 27.29 14.41
C LYS A 111 9.35 28.35 14.30
N ALA A 112 9.28 29.06 13.16
CA ALA A 112 8.21 30.04 12.91
C ALA A 112 6.81 29.41 13.00
N ILE A 113 6.64 28.18 12.50
CA ILE A 113 5.38 27.42 12.61
C ILE A 113 5.06 27.12 14.07
N VAL A 114 6.00 26.52 14.82
CA VAL A 114 5.77 26.16 16.23
C VAL A 114 5.51 27.40 17.09
N ASP A 115 6.24 28.49 16.83
CA ASP A 115 6.07 29.77 17.53
C ASP A 115 4.75 30.46 17.18
N SER A 116 4.18 30.19 15.99
CA SER A 116 2.84 30.68 15.61
C SER A 116 1.69 29.98 16.35
N TRP A 117 1.95 28.81 16.96
CA TRP A 117 0.94 28.04 17.69
C TRP A 117 0.97 28.36 19.18
N ASN A 118 -0.20 28.65 19.74
CA ASN A 118 -0.39 28.77 21.19
C ASN A 118 -0.29 27.38 21.88
N ALA A 119 -0.29 27.36 23.22
CA ALA A 119 -0.17 26.12 23.99
C ALA A 119 -1.23 25.07 23.62
N ALA A 120 -2.49 25.46 23.49
CA ALA A 120 -3.58 24.54 23.13
C ALA A 120 -3.43 23.96 21.72
N SER A 121 -2.98 24.77 20.75
CA SER A 121 -2.68 24.31 19.38
C SER A 121 -1.50 23.34 19.37
N ARG A 122 -0.47 23.56 20.20
CA ARG A 122 0.67 22.62 20.32
C ARG A 122 0.24 21.29 20.94
N ASP A 123 -0.58 21.32 21.98
CA ASP A 123 -1.17 20.11 22.58
C ASP A 123 -2.02 19.35 21.56
N THR A 124 -2.79 20.09 20.75
CA THR A 124 -3.58 19.52 19.65
C THR A 124 -2.68 18.88 18.59
N ALA A 125 -1.56 19.51 18.22
CA ALA A 125 -0.59 18.93 17.30
C ALA A 125 0.03 17.63 17.85
N LEU A 126 0.42 17.61 19.13
CA LEU A 126 0.95 16.41 19.80
C LEU A 126 -0.09 15.29 19.85
N PHE A 127 -1.34 15.61 20.20
CA PHE A 127 -2.43 14.64 20.22
C PHE A 127 -2.72 14.11 18.80
N SER A 128 -2.78 14.99 17.81
CA SER A 128 -2.97 14.62 16.40
C SER A 128 -1.88 13.68 15.92
N LEU A 129 -0.60 13.95 16.20
CA LEU A 129 0.51 13.06 15.83
C LEU A 129 0.44 11.71 16.56
N GLY A 130 0.00 11.69 17.82
CA GLY A 130 -0.25 10.45 18.55
C GLY A 130 -1.35 9.61 17.91
N LEU A 131 -2.47 10.24 17.56
CA LEU A 131 -3.58 9.60 16.85
C LEU A 131 -3.18 9.12 15.45
N ASP A 132 -2.26 9.83 14.79
CA ASP A 132 -1.81 9.48 13.44
C ASP A 132 -1.11 8.11 13.37
N TYR A 133 -0.51 7.64 14.47
CA TYR A 133 0.00 6.26 14.53
C TYR A 133 -1.08 5.19 14.37
N LEU A 134 -2.34 5.47 14.76
CA LEU A 134 -3.45 4.58 14.46
C LEU A 134 -3.80 4.64 12.96
N PHE A 135 -3.89 5.85 12.41
CA PHE A 135 -4.24 6.10 11.00
C PHE A 135 -3.23 5.45 10.05
N LEU A 136 -1.96 5.43 10.44
CA LEU A 136 -0.85 4.79 9.75
C LEU A 136 -1.03 3.29 9.50
N PHE A 137 -1.87 2.61 10.29
CA PHE A 137 -2.25 1.23 9.99
C PHE A 137 -3.49 1.16 9.10
N ILE A 138 -4.43 2.07 9.27
CA ILE A 138 -5.72 2.00 8.59
C ILE A 138 -5.58 2.41 7.13
N TYR A 139 -5.13 3.64 6.84
CA TYR A 139 -5.15 4.17 5.48
C TYR A 139 -4.28 3.37 4.49
N PRO A 140 -3.07 2.88 4.84
CA PRO A 140 -2.28 2.11 3.89
C PRO A 140 -2.91 0.76 3.61
N LEU A 141 -3.54 0.13 4.62
CA LEU A 141 -4.28 -1.11 4.42
C LEU A 141 -5.51 -0.89 3.54
N THR A 142 -6.24 0.21 3.73
CA THR A 142 -7.39 0.57 2.89
C THR A 142 -6.98 0.72 1.44
N LEU A 143 -6.02 1.60 1.18
CA LEU A 143 -5.63 1.96 -0.18
C LEU A 143 -4.90 0.81 -0.89
N SER A 144 -4.08 0.04 -0.16
CA SER A 144 -3.46 -1.17 -0.68
C SER A 144 -4.51 -2.23 -1.05
N LEU A 145 -5.54 -2.44 -0.21
CA LEU A 145 -6.63 -3.38 -0.50
C LEU A 145 -7.48 -2.92 -1.69
N MET A 146 -7.71 -1.61 -1.86
CA MET A 146 -8.36 -1.06 -3.05
C MET A 146 -7.55 -1.35 -4.32
N CYS A 147 -6.25 -1.06 -4.32
CA CYS A 147 -5.35 -1.37 -5.43
C CYS A 147 -5.40 -2.86 -5.78
N HIS A 148 -5.32 -3.73 -4.77
CA HIS A 148 -5.42 -5.18 -4.93
C HIS A 148 -6.75 -5.60 -5.57
N LEU A 149 -7.88 -5.09 -5.07
CA LEU A 149 -9.20 -5.49 -5.55
C LEU A 149 -9.46 -5.02 -6.98
N VAL A 150 -9.05 -3.80 -7.34
CA VAL A 150 -9.17 -3.29 -8.71
C VAL A 150 -8.30 -4.12 -9.66
N ALA A 151 -7.05 -4.40 -9.28
CA ALA A 151 -6.12 -5.20 -10.07
C ALA A 151 -6.59 -6.65 -10.27
N SER A 152 -7.17 -7.25 -9.23
CA SER A 152 -7.51 -8.67 -9.20
C SER A 152 -8.94 -8.99 -9.58
N ARG A 153 -9.88 -8.03 -9.63
CA ARG A 153 -11.28 -8.29 -10.01
C ARG A 153 -11.68 -7.65 -11.32
N ILE A 154 -11.29 -6.41 -11.56
CA ILE A 154 -11.73 -5.65 -12.74
C ILE A 154 -10.82 -5.95 -13.94
N TRP A 155 -9.51 -6.01 -13.69
CA TRP A 155 -8.50 -6.17 -14.73
C TRP A 155 -7.90 -7.58 -14.78
N GLN A 156 -8.70 -8.60 -14.46
CA GLN A 156 -8.26 -9.99 -14.57
C GLN A 156 -7.85 -10.30 -16.02
N GLY A 157 -6.64 -10.83 -16.21
CA GLY A 157 -6.09 -11.15 -17.53
C GLY A 157 -5.37 -10.00 -18.24
N GLN A 158 -5.56 -8.75 -17.79
CA GLN A 158 -4.87 -7.58 -18.37
C GLN A 158 -3.53 -7.35 -17.67
N SER A 159 -2.46 -7.82 -18.32
CA SER A 159 -1.17 -8.03 -17.66
C SER A 159 -0.54 -6.77 -17.10
N PHE A 160 -0.65 -5.62 -17.77
CA PHE A 160 -0.01 -4.37 -17.31
C PHE A 160 -0.76 -3.74 -16.12
N VAL A 161 -2.05 -3.48 -16.26
CA VAL A 161 -2.87 -2.79 -15.24
C VAL A 161 -2.95 -3.61 -13.94
N SER A 162 -3.04 -4.94 -14.06
CA SER A 162 -3.08 -5.83 -12.89
C SER A 162 -1.73 -5.89 -12.15
N LYS A 163 -0.60 -5.92 -12.88
CA LYS A 163 0.75 -5.86 -12.28
C LYS A 163 1.00 -4.52 -11.59
N LEU A 164 0.62 -3.41 -12.23
CA LEU A 164 0.78 -2.07 -11.66
C LEU A 164 0.02 -1.93 -10.35
N GLY A 165 -1.24 -2.37 -10.29
CA GLY A 165 -2.01 -2.33 -9.05
C GLY A 165 -1.47 -3.24 -7.96
N SER A 166 -0.92 -4.41 -8.31
CA SER A 166 -0.25 -5.30 -7.36
C SER A 166 1.03 -4.67 -6.78
N LEU A 167 1.81 -3.97 -7.62
CA LEU A 167 2.98 -3.21 -7.17
C LEU A 167 2.57 -2.05 -6.25
N LEU A 168 1.57 -1.26 -6.65
CA LEU A 168 1.08 -0.14 -5.84
C LEU A 168 0.51 -0.60 -4.50
N ALA A 169 -0.14 -1.77 -4.45
CA ALA A 169 -0.59 -2.35 -3.19
C ALA A 169 0.59 -2.56 -2.20
N TRP A 170 1.76 -2.97 -2.66
CA TRP A 170 2.95 -3.06 -1.80
C TRP A 170 3.56 -1.70 -1.46
N LEU A 171 3.66 -0.81 -2.45
CA LEU A 171 4.27 0.51 -2.28
C LEU A 171 3.48 1.40 -1.31
N VAL A 172 2.16 1.30 -1.29
CA VAL A 172 1.33 2.03 -0.32
C VAL A 172 1.58 1.58 1.12
N LEU A 173 1.81 0.28 1.35
CA LEU A 173 2.19 -0.20 2.69
C LEU A 173 3.55 0.37 3.13
N LEU A 174 4.48 0.54 2.18
CA LEU A 174 5.74 1.25 2.43
C LEU A 174 5.51 2.75 2.74
N ALA A 175 4.49 3.38 2.14
CA ALA A 175 4.13 4.76 2.45
C ALA A 175 3.76 4.95 3.94
N GLY A 176 3.09 3.95 4.56
CA GLY A 176 2.84 3.95 6.00
C GLY A 176 4.13 3.97 6.82
N LEU A 177 5.18 3.25 6.41
CA LEU A 177 6.48 3.30 7.11
C LEU A 177 7.16 4.67 6.97
N LEU A 178 7.06 5.30 5.80
CA LEU A 178 7.55 6.67 5.60
C LEU A 178 6.80 7.64 6.51
N ASP A 179 5.49 7.46 6.65
CA ASP A 179 4.65 8.22 7.57
C ASP A 179 5.14 8.11 9.03
N ALA A 180 5.57 6.93 9.46
CA ALA A 180 6.00 6.72 10.84
C ALA A 180 7.28 7.48 11.16
N ILE A 181 8.21 7.50 10.20
CA ILE A 181 9.47 8.22 10.29
C ILE A 181 9.22 9.74 10.27
N GLU A 182 8.26 10.16 9.44
CA GLU A 182 7.80 11.54 9.34
C GLU A 182 7.22 12.02 10.67
N ASN A 183 6.24 11.30 11.22
CA ASN A 183 5.60 11.61 12.50
C ASN A 183 6.60 11.61 13.65
N TYR A 184 7.54 10.67 13.67
CA TYR A 184 8.61 10.67 14.66
C TYR A 184 9.47 11.94 14.56
N SER A 185 9.83 12.36 13.35
CA SER A 185 10.61 13.57 13.12
C SER A 185 9.86 14.83 13.58
N LEU A 186 8.55 14.93 13.32
CA LEU A 186 7.72 16.03 13.82
C LEU A 186 7.62 16.06 15.35
N LEU A 187 7.52 14.89 15.99
CA LEU A 187 7.54 14.80 17.46
C LEU A 187 8.86 15.29 18.05
N GLN A 188 10.00 15.02 17.39
CA GLN A 188 11.31 15.52 17.84
C GLN A 188 11.42 17.03 17.75
N ILE A 189 10.90 17.61 16.66
CA ILE A 189 10.82 19.05 16.46
C ILE A 189 9.97 19.69 17.56
N LEU A 190 8.78 19.14 17.86
CA LEU A 190 7.87 19.73 18.84
C LEU A 190 8.40 19.68 20.28
N LYS A 191 9.15 18.64 20.64
CA LYS A 191 9.56 18.42 22.02
C LYS A 191 10.96 18.93 22.36
N PHE A 192 11.93 18.82 21.45
CA PHE A 192 13.33 18.83 21.88
C PHE A 192 14.33 19.51 20.95
N SER A 193 14.07 19.68 19.65
CA SER A 193 15.18 19.78 18.70
C SER A 193 15.12 20.94 17.70
N ASP A 194 16.09 21.86 17.84
CA ASP A 194 16.48 22.81 16.78
C ASP A 194 17.38 22.13 15.72
N TYR A 195 17.54 20.80 15.72
CA TYR A 195 18.43 20.14 14.78
C TYR A 195 17.79 20.04 13.38
N ILE A 196 18.45 20.64 12.39
CA ILE A 196 17.99 20.73 10.99
C ILE A 196 17.70 19.37 10.33
N PHE A 197 18.24 18.27 10.86
CA PHE A 197 17.98 16.92 10.37
C PHE A 197 16.49 16.55 10.40
N TRP A 198 15.77 16.88 11.48
CA TRP A 198 14.37 16.43 11.63
C TRP A 198 13.42 17.08 10.62
N PRO A 199 13.45 18.41 10.37
CA PRO A 199 12.62 19.03 9.33
C PRO A 199 12.90 18.48 7.93
N ILE A 200 14.17 18.16 7.63
CA ILE A 200 14.58 17.61 6.35
C ILE A 200 14.02 16.18 6.20
N LEU A 201 14.23 15.34 7.20
CA LEU A 201 13.74 13.96 7.20
C LEU A 201 12.21 13.91 7.07
N ALA A 202 11.50 14.72 7.86
CA ALA A 202 10.05 14.86 7.79
C ALA A 202 9.59 15.20 6.38
N LYS A 203 10.17 16.23 5.75
CA LYS A 203 9.75 16.62 4.39
C LYS A 203 9.98 15.54 3.36
N TYR A 204 11.13 14.88 3.35
CA TYR A 204 11.40 13.86 2.34
C TYR A 204 10.49 12.66 2.50
N CYS A 205 10.24 12.22 3.74
CA CYS A 205 9.26 11.18 4.03
C CYS A 205 7.83 11.61 3.63
N ALA A 206 7.42 12.83 3.99
CA ALA A 206 6.12 13.40 3.63
C ALA A 206 5.92 13.49 2.11
N THR A 207 6.92 13.97 1.39
CA THR A 207 6.86 14.12 -0.07
C THR A 207 6.76 12.76 -0.75
N ALA A 208 7.56 11.79 -0.31
CA ALA A 208 7.53 10.43 -0.84
C ALA A 208 6.19 9.72 -0.53
N LYS A 209 5.67 9.81 0.71
CA LYS A 209 4.39 9.19 1.08
C LYS A 209 3.23 9.81 0.29
N PHE A 210 3.16 11.14 0.18
CA PHE A 210 2.09 11.80 -0.58
C PHE A 210 2.14 11.46 -2.07
N GLY A 211 3.34 11.33 -2.65
CA GLY A 211 3.52 10.85 -4.02
C GLY A 211 2.97 9.44 -4.23
N LEU A 212 3.30 8.50 -3.34
CA LEU A 212 2.82 7.11 -3.41
C LEU A 212 1.30 7.02 -3.23
N ILE A 213 0.75 7.76 -2.25
CA ILE A 213 -0.69 7.84 -2.00
C ILE A 213 -1.41 8.40 -3.23
N GLY A 214 -0.90 9.50 -3.81
CA GLY A 214 -1.48 10.13 -5.00
C GLY A 214 -1.49 9.19 -6.22
N LEU A 215 -0.39 8.48 -6.46
CA LEU A 215 -0.30 7.49 -7.55
C LEU A 215 -1.28 6.32 -7.35
N ALA A 216 -1.40 5.81 -6.14
CA ALA A 216 -2.32 4.73 -5.81
C ALA A 216 -3.80 5.17 -5.93
N MET A 217 -4.14 6.35 -5.44
CA MET A 217 -5.48 6.93 -5.61
C MET A 217 -5.82 7.12 -7.10
N LEU A 218 -4.90 7.71 -7.87
CA LEU A 218 -5.07 7.89 -9.31
C LEU A 218 -5.29 6.55 -10.03
N TYR A 219 -4.48 5.54 -9.69
CA TYR A 219 -4.67 4.19 -10.21
C TYR A 219 -6.06 3.64 -9.89
N VAL A 220 -6.49 3.69 -8.62
CA VAL A 220 -7.80 3.16 -8.19
C VAL A 220 -8.92 3.84 -8.95
N ILE A 221 -8.90 5.18 -9.07
CA ILE A 221 -9.95 5.95 -9.76
C ILE A 221 -9.98 5.61 -11.25
N LEU A 222 -8.84 5.66 -11.94
CA LEU A 222 -8.79 5.42 -13.39
C LEU A 222 -9.11 3.97 -13.74
N ALA A 223 -8.49 3.02 -13.05
CA ALA A 223 -8.70 1.60 -13.32
C ALA A 223 -10.13 1.17 -12.95
N PHE A 224 -10.74 1.74 -11.91
CA PHE A 224 -12.15 1.49 -11.59
C PHE A 224 -13.10 2.07 -12.65
N THR A 225 -12.93 3.34 -13.03
CA THR A 225 -13.83 4.01 -13.98
C THR A 225 -13.74 3.40 -15.38
N ILE A 226 -12.53 3.22 -15.92
CA ILE A 226 -12.30 2.61 -17.23
C ILE A 226 -12.79 1.16 -17.23
N GLY A 227 -12.51 0.41 -16.16
CA GLY A 227 -12.92 -0.99 -16.07
C GLY A 227 -14.44 -1.15 -16.02
N LYS A 228 -15.15 -0.27 -15.33
CA LYS A 228 -16.63 -0.26 -15.33
C LYS A 228 -17.19 0.00 -16.74
N LEU A 229 -16.61 0.93 -17.49
CA LEU A 229 -17.00 1.21 -18.88
C LEU A 229 -16.71 0.01 -19.79
N TYR A 230 -15.56 -0.63 -19.63
CA TYR A 230 -15.16 -1.81 -20.41
C TYR A 230 -16.13 -2.98 -20.20
N VAL A 231 -16.43 -3.32 -18.93
CA VAL A 231 -17.37 -4.40 -18.58
C VAL A 231 -18.77 -4.13 -19.11
N SER A 232 -19.26 -2.89 -18.99
CA SER A 232 -20.58 -2.50 -19.49
C SER A 232 -20.72 -2.63 -21.01
N LYS A 233 -19.62 -2.43 -21.76
CA LYS A 233 -19.63 -2.57 -23.21
C LYS A 233 -19.64 -4.04 -23.63
N SER A 234 -18.84 -4.88 -22.96
CA SER A 234 -18.78 -6.32 -23.23
C SER A 234 -20.06 -7.09 -22.88
N SER A 235 -20.98 -6.51 -22.09
CA SER A 235 -22.28 -7.13 -21.78
C SER A 235 -23.39 -6.79 -22.78
N ILE A 236 -23.12 -5.89 -23.73
CA ILE A 236 -24.08 -5.44 -24.75
C ILE A 236 -23.80 -6.12 -26.11
N GLU A 237 -22.57 -6.60 -26.32
CA GLU A 237 -22.15 -7.43 -27.47
C GLU A 237 -22.39 -8.93 -27.19
#